data_AF-A0A0F9H2U1-F1
#
_entry.id   AF-A0A0F9H2U1-F1
#
_cell.length_a   1.000
_cell.length_b   1.000
_cell.length_c   1.000
_cell.angle_alpha   90.00
_cell.angle_beta   90.00
_cell.angle_gamma   90.00
#
_symmetry.space_group_name_H-M   'P 1'
#
loop_
_entity.id
_entity.type
_entity.pdbx_description
1 polymer ?
#
loop_
_entity_poly.entity_id
_entity_poly.type
_entity_poly.pdbx_seq_one_letter_code
_entity_poly.pdbx_strand_id
1 'polypeptide(L)' 'MKKRGRLVEYLLITSVLWGMYLSVLLPWMHYIIQMSDEQLWLWIWQGTILEMIVAYPIGKIVLKVGPKIKKYCESL' A
#
# COMPACT_ATOMS: atom_id res chain seq x y z
N MET A 1 -18.00 6.49 -17.12
CA MET A 1 -17.05 5.34 -17.02
C MET A 1 -17.40 4.45 -15.83
N LYS A 2 -17.79 3.19 -16.10
CA LYS A 2 -18.39 2.22 -15.15
C LYS A 2 -17.47 1.93 -13.95
N LYS A 3 -18.02 1.94 -12.73
CA LYS A 3 -17.34 1.73 -11.43
C LYS A 3 -16.35 0.53 -11.40
N ARG A 4 -16.59 -0.51 -12.22
CA ARG A 4 -15.69 -1.67 -12.37
C ARG A 4 -14.29 -1.32 -12.90
N GLY A 5 -14.17 -0.40 -13.85
CA GLY A 5 -12.85 -0.06 -14.43
C GLY A 5 -11.91 0.58 -13.40
N ARG A 6 -12.47 1.46 -12.55
CA ARG A 6 -11.72 2.10 -11.46
C ARG A 6 -11.27 1.12 -10.37
N LEU A 7 -12.03 0.04 -10.16
CA LEU A 7 -11.66 -0.98 -9.18
C LEU A 7 -10.49 -1.84 -9.68
N VAL A 8 -10.50 -2.20 -10.97
CA VAL A 8 -9.42 -2.97 -11.61
C VAL A 8 -8.14 -2.14 -11.65
N GLU A 9 -8.24 -0.87 -12.05
CA GLU A 9 -7.12 0.07 -12.07
C GLU A 9 -6.52 0.26 -10.67
N TYR A 10 -7.37 0.42 -9.65
CA TYR A 10 -6.92 0.48 -8.26
C TYR A 10 -6.19 -0.80 -7.83
N LEU A 11 -6.75 -1.99 -8.09
CA LEU A 11 -6.11 -3.26 -7.74
C LEU A 11 -4.76 -3.43 -8.46
N LEU A 12 -4.66 -3.04 -9.73
CA LEU A 12 -3.41 -3.06 -10.49
C LEU A 12 -2.37 -2.11 -9.88
N ILE A 13 -2.73 -0.86 -9.61
CA ILE A 13 -1.79 0.11 -9.03
C ILE A 13 -1.34 -0.34 -7.65
N THR A 14 -2.27 -0.76 -6.78
CA THR A 14 -1.95 -1.24 -5.42
C THR A 14 -1.05 -2.47 -5.46
N SER A 15 -1.32 -3.45 -6.33
CA SER A 15 -0.49 -4.67 -6.44
C SER A 15 0.91 -4.38 -6.98
N VAL A 16 1.05 -3.48 -7.96
CA VAL A 16 2.36 -3.07 -8.48
C VAL A 16 3.17 -2.35 -7.39
N LEU A 17 2.58 -1.39 -6.69
CA LEU A 17 3.24 -0.66 -5.61
C LEU A 17 3.64 -1.58 -4.45
N TRP A 18 2.75 -2.48 -4.05
CA TRP A 18 3.03 -3.47 -3.01
C TRP A 18 4.16 -4.43 -3.42
N GLY A 19 4.16 -4.89 -4.67
CA GLY A 19 5.24 -5.74 -5.20
C GLY A 19 6.60 -5.02 -5.22
N MET A 20 6.63 -3.75 -5.64
CA MET A 20 7.85 -2.93 -5.57
C MET A 20 8.34 -2.76 -4.14
N TYR A 21 7.43 -2.53 -3.19
CA TYR A 21 7.78 -2.39 -1.78
C TYR A 21 8.35 -3.68 -1.19
N LEU A 22 7.72 -4.83 -1.49
CA LEU A 22 8.22 -6.14 -1.10
C LEU A 22 9.58 -6.47 -1.71
N SER A 23 9.89 -6.01 -2.92
CA SER A 23 11.20 -6.28 -3.55
C SER A 23 12.39 -5.76 -2.74
N VAL A 24 12.19 -4.68 -1.97
CA VAL A 24 13.21 -4.10 -1.09
C VAL A 24 13.12 -4.71 0.31
N LEU A 25 11.90 -4.90 0.81
CA LEU A 25 11.69 -5.41 2.17
C LEU A 25 12.04 -6.87 2.33
N LEU A 26 11.77 -7.73 1.35
CA LEU A 26 12.06 -9.16 1.47
C LEU A 26 13.54 -9.42 1.73
N PRO A 27 14.49 -8.86 0.95
CA PRO A 27 15.91 -8.94 1.28
C PRO A 27 16.24 -8.35 2.65
N TRP A 28 15.65 -7.22 3.02
CA TRP A 28 15.91 -6.59 4.31
C TRP A 28 15.49 -7.48 5.49
N MET A 29 14.26 -7.99 5.45
CA MET A 29 13.70 -8.85 6.49
C MET A 29 14.47 -10.17 6.60
N HIS A 30 14.89 -10.73 5.46
CA HIS A 30 15.60 -12.00 5.43
C HIS A 30 17.09 -11.87 5.81
N TYR A 31 17.81 -10.89 5.27
CA TYR A 31 19.27 -10.80 5.46
C TYR A 31 19.70 -9.91 6.63
N ILE A 32 18.94 -8.85 6.93
CA ILE A 32 19.31 -7.88 7.98
C ILE A 32 18.63 -8.21 9.29
N ILE A 33 17.32 -8.43 9.25
CA ILE A 33 16.55 -8.81 10.45
C ILE A 33 16.71 -10.31 10.76
N GLN A 34 17.09 -11.11 9.76
CA GLN A 34 17.31 -12.55 9.91
C GLN A 34 16.06 -13.30 10.39
N MET A 35 14.88 -12.89 9.89
CA MET A 35 13.65 -13.64 10.13
C MET A 35 13.72 -15.03 9.51
N SER A 36 13.20 -16.03 10.22
CA SER A 36 13.05 -17.37 9.66
C SER A 36 12.05 -17.37 8.51
N ASP A 37 12.14 -18.35 7.62
CA ASP A 37 11.27 -18.44 6.43
C ASP A 37 9.79 -18.55 6.81
N GLU A 38 9.47 -19.28 7.88
CA GLU A 38 8.10 -19.41 8.39
C GLU A 38 7.55 -18.08 8.89
N GLN A 39 8.38 -17.31 9.63
CA GLN A 39 8.01 -15.98 10.10
C GLN A 39 7.87 -15.01 8.93
N LEU A 40 8.77 -15.08 7.95
CA LEU A 40 8.76 -14.22 6.77
C LEU A 40 7.49 -14.46 5.96
N TRP A 41 7.10 -15.72 5.76
CA TRP A 41 5.87 -16.07 5.07
C TRP A 41 4.62 -15.55 5.79
N LEU A 42 4.54 -15.73 7.11
CA LEU A 42 3.46 -15.19 7.93
C LEU A 42 3.39 -13.66 7.84
N TRP A 43 4.54 -12.99 7.88
CA TRP A 43 4.63 -11.54 7.78
C TRP A 43 4.17 -11.02 6.42
N ILE A 44 4.58 -11.65 5.32
CA ILE A 44 4.12 -11.29 3.96
C ILE A 44 2.60 -11.43 3.87
N TRP A 45 2.06 -12.55 4.36
CA TRP A 45 0.63 -12.84 4.28
C TRP A 45 -0.19 -11.84 5.08
N GLN A 46 0.17 -11.61 6.34
CA GLN A 46 -0.51 -10.65 7.21
C GLN A 46 -0.37 -9.22 6.69
N GLY A 47 0.82 -8.83 6.22
CA GLY A 47 1.09 -7.53 5.64
C GLY A 47 0.27 -7.28 4.37
N THR A 48 0.14 -8.28 3.50
CA THR A 48 -0.67 -8.17 2.28
C THR A 48 -2.16 -7.99 2.59
N ILE A 49 -2.68 -8.71 3.58
CA ILE A 49 -4.07 -8.54 4.03
C ILE A 49 -4.29 -7.13 4.59
N LEU A 50 -3.38 -6.66 5.43
CA LEU A 50 -3.44 -5.30 5.98
C LEU A 50 -3.40 -4.25 4.87
N GLU A 51 -2.49 -4.40 3.90
CA GLU A 51 -2.40 -3.47 2.77
C GLU A 51 -3.72 -3.42 1.99
N MET A 52 -4.34 -4.57 1.67
CA MET A 52 -5.61 -4.56 0.95
C MET A 52 -6.76 -3.93 1.74
N ILE A 53 -6.81 -4.15 3.06
CA ILE A 53 -7.88 -3.61 3.93
C ILE A 53 -7.67 -2.12 4.18
N VAL A 54 -6.43 -1.69 4.39
CA VAL A 54 -6.08 -0.35 4.86
C VAL A 54 -5.81 0.61 3.70
N ALA A 55 -5.24 0.15 2.58
CA ALA A 55 -4.92 1.02 1.45
C ALA A 55 -6.18 1.68 0.86
N TYR A 56 -7.32 0.99 0.84
CA TYR A 56 -8.56 1.55 0.29
C TYR A 56 -9.14 2.71 1.12
N PRO A 57 -9.36 2.56 2.44
CA PRO A 57 -9.80 3.68 3.28
C PRO A 57 -8.74 4.79 3.34
N ILE A 58 -7.44 4.47 3.40
CA ILE A 58 -6.38 5.49 3.38
C ILE A 58 -6.40 6.25 2.05
N GLY A 59 -6.43 5.58 0.91
CA GLY A 59 -6.50 6.21 -0.40
C GLY A 59 -7.73 7.13 -0.51
N LYS A 60 -8.88 6.71 0.01
CA LYS A 60 -10.09 7.53 0.06
C LYS A 60 -9.95 8.76 0.97
N ILE A 61 -9.25 8.63 2.09
CA ILE A 61 -8.92 9.75 2.99
C ILE A 61 -7.98 10.72 2.28
N VAL A 62 -6.90 10.22 1.66
CA VAL A 62 -5.93 11.03 0.91
C VAL A 62 -6.60 11.83 -0.20
N LEU A 63 -7.50 11.21 -0.97
CA LEU A 63 -8.26 11.92 -2.01
C LEU A 63 -9.20 13.00 -1.44
N LYS A 64 -9.72 12.83 -0.23
CA LYS A 64 -10.58 13.83 0.43
C LYS A 64 -9.80 14.94 1.14
N VAL A 65 -8.67 14.60 1.73
CA VAL A 65 -7.89 15.49 2.61
C VAL A 65 -6.79 16.19 1.83
N GLY A 66 -6.18 15.54 0.85
CA GLY A 66 -5.12 16.10 0.00
C GLY A 66 -5.45 17.46 -0.62
N PRO A 67 -6.65 17.65 -1.22
CA PRO A 67 -7.04 18.96 -1.76
C PRO A 67 -7.20 20.05 -0.69
N LYS A 68 -7.58 19.67 0.54
CA LYS A 68 -7.73 20.60 1.66
C LYS A 68 -6.37 21.03 2.20
N ILE A 69 -5.42 20.10 2.31
CA ILE A 69 -4.04 20.40 2.68
C ILE A 69 -3.42 21.33 1.64
N LYS A 70 -3.58 21.02 0.34
CA LYS A 70 -3.06 21.87 -0.73
C LYS A 70 -3.60 23.30 -0.65
N LYS A 71 -4.92 23.47 -0.48
CA LYS A 71 -5.54 24.80 -0.29
C LYS A 71 -5.00 25.54 0.93
N TYR A 72 -4.76 24.82 2.03
CA TYR A 72 -4.19 25.42 3.24
C TYR A 72 -2.75 25.90 3.01
N CYS A 73 -1.91 25.09 2.35
CA CYS A 73 -0.55 25.47 2.00
C CYS A 73 -0.47 26.63 0.99
N GLU A 74 -1.41 26.72 0.05
CA GLU A 74 -1.51 27.85 -0.89
C GLU A 74 -2.04 29.14 -0.25
N SER A 75 -2.59 29.07 0.97
CA SER A 75 -3.10 30.21 1.72
C SER A 75 -2.13 30.79 2.77
N LEU A 76 -0.96 30.17 2.91
CA LEU A 76 0.17 30.62 3.75
C LEU A 76 1.18 31.39 2.88
#